data_AF-R4KL61-F1
#
_entry.id   AF-R4KL61-F1
#
_cell.length_a   1.000
_cell.length_b   1.000
_cell.length_c   1.000
_cell.angle_alpha   90.00
_cell.angle_beta   90.00
_cell.angle_gamma   90.00
#
_symmetry.space_group_name_H-M   'P 1'
#
loop_
_entity.id
_entity.type
_entity.pdbx_description
1 polymer ?
#
loop_
_entity_poly.entity_id
_entity_poly.type
_entity_poly.pdbx_seq_one_letter_code
_entity_poly.pdbx_strand_id
1 'polypeptide(L)'
;MGDSIFIPLATDELEPIAARVIATSFPDKSAGSQGGDGGNTAVMPGDLGTQGEVAQKAGLLRVSGMAVFRETRLVGWLNEKESRGWGWIRKRVKRGYAVTLTPRSTQGQLNPVTFYLLGGKSSIKYSIDNDEVAVHVTVNVRGEVIEWATGIDLTDPDIINSLEADLAEEIKSEVEAALEKGQQELKSDIFGFGFQLFRQHKREWNQEFKDRWPELFPSIPIDVNVNARIENTGIILRTLKLKP
;
A
#
# COMPACT_ATOMS: atom_id res chain seq x y z
N MET A 1 10.53 -7.65 -22.70
CA MET A 1 9.50 -6.60 -22.74
C MET A 1 8.19 -7.29 -22.38
N GLY A 2 7.61 -6.97 -21.21
CA GLY A 2 6.41 -7.65 -20.73
C GLY A 2 5.20 -6.73 -20.89
N ASP A 3 4.15 -7.24 -21.54
CA ASP A 3 2.91 -6.51 -21.79
C ASP A 3 2.13 -6.30 -20.48
N SER A 4 1.85 -5.03 -20.17
CA SER A 4 1.04 -4.62 -19.01
C SER A 4 -0.44 -4.54 -19.39
N ILE A 5 -1.31 -5.23 -18.65
CA ILE A 5 -2.77 -5.19 -18.85
C ILE A 5 -3.36 -4.08 -17.96
N PHE A 6 -4.20 -3.21 -18.55
CA PHE A 6 -4.80 -2.04 -17.91
C PHE A 6 -6.27 -2.27 -17.57
N ILE A 7 -6.69 -1.92 -16.35
CA ILE A 7 -8.12 -1.91 -15.95
C ILE A 7 -8.41 -0.51 -15.34
N PRO A 8 -9.20 0.35 -16.01
CA PRO A 8 -9.52 1.68 -15.50
C PRO A 8 -10.51 1.62 -14.33
N LEU A 9 -10.21 2.33 -13.26
CA LEU A 9 -11.14 2.65 -12.17
C LEU A 9 -11.47 4.16 -12.25
N ALA A 10 -12.25 4.57 -13.24
CA ALA A 10 -12.63 5.98 -13.42
C ALA A 10 -13.97 6.31 -12.74
N THR A 11 -13.99 7.41 -12.00
CA THR A 11 -15.20 8.17 -11.64
C THR A 11 -14.98 9.58 -12.18
N ASP A 12 -15.92 10.10 -12.97
CA ASP A 12 -15.82 11.23 -13.93
C ASP A 12 -15.22 12.58 -13.45
N GLU A 13 -14.84 12.73 -12.18
CA GLU A 13 -14.39 14.01 -11.61
C GLU A 13 -13.08 13.89 -10.81
N LEU A 14 -12.41 12.73 -10.88
CA LEU A 14 -11.14 12.48 -10.20
C LEU A 14 -10.09 12.08 -11.23
N GLU A 15 -8.85 12.53 -11.04
CA GLU A 15 -7.73 12.09 -11.85
C GLU A 15 -7.64 10.54 -11.84
N PRO A 16 -7.62 9.89 -13.02
CA PRO A 16 -7.69 8.44 -13.07
C PRO A 16 -6.41 7.80 -12.57
N ILE A 17 -6.58 6.65 -11.94
CA ILE A 17 -5.49 5.76 -11.55
C ILE A 17 -5.87 4.33 -11.88
N ALA A 18 -4.88 3.49 -12.17
CA ALA A 18 -5.12 2.09 -12.51
C ALA A 18 -4.04 1.17 -11.94
N ALA A 19 -4.38 -0.08 -11.65
CA ALA A 19 -3.40 -1.04 -11.13
C ALA A 19 -2.30 -1.34 -12.17
N ARG A 20 -1.05 -1.40 -11.72
CA ARG A 20 0.08 -1.88 -12.50
C ARG A 20 0.27 -3.37 -12.25
N VAL A 21 -0.02 -4.19 -13.26
CA VAL A 21 0.22 -5.64 -13.22
C VAL A 21 1.54 -5.96 -13.93
N ILE A 22 2.44 -6.66 -13.25
CA ILE A 22 3.69 -7.17 -13.81
C ILE A 22 3.70 -8.70 -13.75
N ALA A 23 4.27 -9.35 -14.76
CA ALA A 23 4.51 -10.78 -14.76
C ALA A 23 5.95 -11.06 -14.28
N THR A 24 6.10 -11.88 -13.26
CA THR A 24 7.42 -12.36 -12.79
C THR A 24 7.56 -13.86 -13.08
N SER A 25 8.73 -14.27 -13.57
CA SER A 25 9.06 -15.69 -13.79
C SER A 25 9.64 -16.30 -12.52
N PHE A 26 9.43 -17.61 -12.33
CA PHE A 26 10.11 -18.35 -11.27
C PHE A 26 11.63 -18.30 -11.47
N PRO A 27 12.43 -18.07 -10.42
CA PRO A 27 13.86 -18.30 -10.49
C PRO A 27 14.11 -19.80 -10.73
N ASP A 28 14.95 -20.10 -11.72
CA ASP A 28 15.25 -21.47 -12.13
C ASP A 28 15.98 -22.21 -10.99
N LYS A 29 15.41 -23.32 -10.51
CA LYS A 29 16.05 -24.19 -9.49
C LYS A 29 17.17 -25.07 -10.09
N SER A 30 17.72 -24.71 -11.25
CA SER A 30 18.78 -25.45 -11.92
C SER A 30 20.19 -24.86 -11.72
N ALA A 31 20.45 -24.20 -10.59
CA ALA A 31 21.82 -23.95 -10.14
C ALA A 31 22.31 -25.19 -9.36
N GLY A 32 22.71 -26.22 -10.12
CA GLY A 32 23.17 -27.49 -9.61
C GLY A 32 24.49 -27.40 -8.84
N SER A 33 24.49 -28.02 -7.66
CA SER A 33 25.63 -28.62 -7.00
C SER A 33 26.44 -29.46 -7.99
N GLN A 34 27.74 -29.17 -8.13
CA GLN A 34 28.69 -30.07 -8.77
C GLN A 34 29.03 -31.20 -7.79
N GLY A 35 28.55 -32.40 -8.09
CA GLY A 35 29.06 -33.66 -7.58
C GLY A 35 29.11 -34.62 -8.75
N GLY A 36 30.31 -34.91 -9.24
CA GLY A 36 30.53 -35.80 -10.37
C GLY A 36 30.40 -37.26 -9.99
N ASP A 37 29.90 -38.08 -10.92
CA ASP A 37 30.51 -39.36 -11.22
C ASP A 37 30.14 -39.75 -12.67
N GLY A 38 31.12 -40.27 -13.40
CA GLY A 38 31.03 -40.59 -14.82
C GLY A 38 30.50 -42.00 -15.05
N GLY A 39 29.85 -42.24 -16.19
CA GLY A 39 29.41 -43.60 -16.51
C GLY A 39 28.54 -43.77 -17.74
N ASN A 40 29.19 -43.70 -18.90
CA ASN A 40 28.89 -44.44 -20.13
C ASN A 40 27.69 -44.07 -21.03
N THR A 41 28.05 -43.82 -22.30
CA THR A 41 27.22 -43.63 -23.48
C THR A 41 26.73 -44.95 -24.09
N ALA A 42 25.51 -44.99 -24.60
CA ALA A 42 25.14 -45.83 -25.73
C ALA A 42 24.03 -45.15 -26.56
N VAL A 43 24.28 -45.02 -27.85
CA VAL A 43 23.48 -44.35 -28.89
C VAL A 43 22.39 -45.28 -29.41
N MET A 44 21.21 -44.74 -29.75
CA MET A 44 20.44 -45.19 -30.92
C MET A 44 19.77 -43.98 -31.61
N PRO A 45 19.84 -43.88 -32.95
CA PRO A 45 19.17 -42.86 -33.74
C PRO A 45 17.80 -43.35 -34.22
N GLY A 46 16.76 -42.52 -34.14
CA GLY A 46 15.45 -42.91 -34.65
C GLY A 46 14.33 -41.92 -34.35
N ASP A 47 14.08 -41.07 -35.34
CA ASP A 47 12.75 -40.70 -35.84
C ASP A 47 11.79 -39.78 -35.04
N LEU A 48 11.57 -38.63 -35.68
CA LEU A 48 10.30 -37.90 -35.84
C LEU A 48 9.49 -37.49 -34.59
N GLY A 49 9.51 -36.18 -34.35
CA GLY A 49 8.30 -35.42 -34.05
C GLY A 49 8.04 -35.20 -32.56
N THR A 50 8.71 -34.20 -31.99
CA THR A 50 8.18 -33.52 -30.80
C THR A 50 8.10 -32.04 -31.12
N GLN A 51 6.85 -31.59 -31.27
CA GLN A 51 6.46 -30.19 -31.22
C GLN A 51 7.24 -29.53 -30.09
N GLY A 52 7.83 -28.37 -30.36
CA GLY A 52 8.40 -27.54 -29.32
C GLY A 52 7.31 -27.29 -28.28
N GLU A 53 7.34 -28.03 -27.18
CA GLU A 53 6.59 -27.72 -25.99
C GLU A 53 7.23 -26.42 -25.50
N VAL A 54 6.65 -25.29 -25.94
CA VAL A 54 6.91 -24.00 -25.32
C VAL A 54 6.43 -24.21 -23.90
N ALA A 55 7.34 -24.59 -23.01
CA ALA A 55 7.08 -24.64 -21.59
C ALA A 55 6.64 -23.23 -21.22
N GLN A 56 5.33 -23.05 -21.13
CA GLN A 56 4.72 -21.80 -20.72
C GLN A 56 5.14 -21.67 -19.26
N LYS A 57 6.29 -21.02 -19.01
CA LYS A 57 6.73 -20.69 -17.65
C LYS A 57 5.58 -19.88 -17.08
N ALA A 58 4.77 -20.51 -16.22
CA ALA A 58 3.65 -19.87 -15.57
C ALA A 58 4.24 -18.70 -14.76
N GLY A 59 4.09 -17.49 -15.27
CA GLY A 59 4.51 -16.29 -14.58
C GLY A 59 3.53 -16.00 -13.45
N LEU A 60 4.04 -15.59 -12.29
CA LEU A 60 3.20 -15.02 -11.25
C LEU A 60 2.83 -13.60 -11.69
N LEU A 61 1.53 -13.32 -11.77
CA LEU A 61 1.06 -11.95 -11.93
C LEU A 61 1.08 -11.28 -10.56
N ARG A 62 1.79 -10.15 -10.46
CA ARG A 62 1.86 -9.31 -9.25
C ARG A 62 1.35 -7.91 -9.58
N VAL A 63 0.52 -7.37 -8.69
CA VAL A 63 0.20 -5.94 -8.69
C VAL A 63 1.34 -5.22 -8.00
N SER A 64 2.06 -4.34 -8.71
CA SER A 64 3.28 -3.70 -8.22
C SER A 64 3.16 -2.20 -7.96
N GLY A 65 1.96 -1.64 -8.10
CA GLY A 65 1.74 -0.20 -7.97
C GLY A 65 0.54 0.30 -8.76
N MET A 66 0.49 1.61 -9.02
CA MET A 66 -0.61 2.25 -9.73
C MET A 66 -0.10 3.24 -10.79
N ALA A 67 -0.68 3.21 -11.99
CA ALA A 67 -0.52 4.24 -13.00
C ALA A 67 -1.26 5.51 -12.56
N VAL A 68 -0.65 6.68 -12.76
CA VAL A 68 -1.25 7.98 -12.49
C VAL A 68 -1.47 8.73 -13.79
N PHE A 69 -2.70 9.19 -14.00
CA PHE A 69 -3.07 9.97 -15.17
C PHE A 69 -3.44 11.38 -14.78
N ARG A 70 -3.01 12.35 -15.59
CA ARG A 70 -3.59 13.69 -15.62
C ARG A 70 -4.35 13.82 -16.93
N GLU A 71 -5.63 14.15 -16.82
CA GLU A 71 -6.55 14.15 -17.97
C GLU A 71 -6.50 12.82 -18.73
N THR A 72 -5.94 12.81 -19.94
CA THR A 72 -5.84 11.65 -20.83
C THR A 72 -4.42 11.07 -20.92
N ARG A 73 -3.46 11.60 -20.14
CA ARG A 73 -2.04 11.23 -20.26
C ARG A 73 -1.53 10.56 -18.99
N LEU A 74 -0.78 9.47 -19.16
CA LEU A 74 0.02 8.88 -18.10
C LEU A 74 1.13 9.85 -17.71
N VAL A 75 1.17 10.27 -16.44
CA VAL A 75 2.19 11.20 -15.92
C VAL A 75 3.21 10.49 -15.03
N GLY A 76 2.91 9.28 -14.56
CA GLY A 76 3.87 8.47 -13.82
C GLY A 76 3.23 7.28 -13.12
N TRP A 77 3.95 6.75 -12.14
CA TRP A 77 3.56 5.55 -11.39
C TRP A 77 3.78 5.74 -9.91
N LEU A 78 2.83 5.26 -9.11
CA LEU A 78 3.02 4.97 -7.71
C LEU A 78 3.63 3.57 -7.57
N ASN A 79 4.65 3.41 -6.73
CA ASN A 79 5.13 2.11 -6.28
C ASN A 79 4.17 1.49 -5.26
N GLU A 80 4.49 0.32 -4.71
CA GLU A 80 3.62 -0.36 -3.74
C GLU A 80 3.37 0.45 -2.47
N LYS A 81 4.40 1.07 -1.88
CA LYS A 81 4.28 1.89 -0.67
C LYS A 81 3.40 3.11 -0.92
N GLU A 82 3.67 3.84 -1.99
CA GLU A 82 2.91 5.02 -2.40
C GLU A 82 1.45 4.67 -2.74
N SER A 83 1.22 3.51 -3.39
CA SER A 83 -0.13 3.04 -3.71
C SER A 83 -0.95 2.75 -2.45
N ARG A 84 -0.32 2.23 -1.41
CA ARG A 84 -0.97 2.01 -0.11
C ARG A 84 -1.26 3.31 0.60
N GLY A 85 -0.28 4.23 0.63
CA GLY A 85 -0.46 5.62 1.09
C GLY A 85 -1.66 6.31 0.46
N TRP A 86 -1.79 6.23 -0.86
CA TRP A 86 -2.95 6.72 -1.60
C TRP A 86 -4.25 6.04 -1.13
N GLY A 87 -4.22 4.73 -0.91
CA GLY A 87 -5.36 3.95 -0.42
C GLY A 87 -5.86 4.39 0.96
N TRP A 88 -4.94 4.76 1.87
CA TRP A 88 -5.26 5.30 3.19
C TRP A 88 -6.03 6.61 3.11
N ILE A 89 -5.65 7.51 2.20
CA ILE A 89 -6.32 8.80 2.01
C ILE A 89 -7.74 8.63 1.46
N ARG A 90 -7.94 7.71 0.50
CA ARG A 90 -9.21 7.55 -0.25
C ARG A 90 -10.33 6.78 0.46
N LYS A 91 -10.30 6.67 1.80
CA LYS A 91 -11.38 6.14 2.65
C LYS A 91 -11.78 4.68 2.38
N ARG A 92 -10.91 3.87 1.77
CA ARG A 92 -11.30 2.57 1.20
C ARG A 92 -10.44 1.38 1.61
N VAL A 93 -9.73 1.44 2.74
CA VAL A 93 -9.04 0.25 3.24
C VAL A 93 -10.06 -0.70 3.88
N LYS A 94 -10.48 -1.68 3.07
CA LYS A 94 -11.27 -2.84 3.50
C LYS A 94 -10.35 -3.81 4.28
N ARG A 95 -10.97 -4.70 5.06
CA ARG A 95 -10.28 -5.82 5.73
C ARG A 95 -9.38 -6.57 4.75
N GLY A 96 -8.27 -7.11 5.25
CA GLY A 96 -7.41 -8.01 4.47
C GLY A 96 -6.03 -7.47 4.12
N TYR A 97 -5.61 -6.36 4.74
CA TYR A 97 -4.24 -5.88 4.59
C TYR A 97 -3.41 -6.28 5.82
N ALA A 98 -2.22 -6.83 5.59
CA ALA A 98 -1.27 -7.18 6.64
C ALA A 98 -0.07 -6.23 6.59
N VAL A 99 0.33 -5.72 7.76
CA VAL A 99 1.51 -4.87 7.93
C VAL A 99 2.47 -5.59 8.85
N THR A 100 3.67 -5.88 8.36
CA THR A 100 4.75 -6.42 9.19
C THR A 100 5.78 -5.33 9.40
N LEU A 101 6.06 -5.01 10.66
CA LEU A 101 7.10 -4.05 11.03
C LEU A 101 7.92 -4.61 12.20
N THR A 102 9.14 -4.11 12.35
CA THR A 102 9.96 -4.35 13.54
C THR A 102 9.72 -3.17 14.49
N PRO A 103 9.09 -3.39 15.66
CA PRO A 103 8.79 -2.31 16.58
C PRO A 103 10.06 -1.62 17.06
N ARG A 104 10.00 -0.30 17.27
CA ARG A 104 11.16 0.46 17.77
C ARG A 104 11.42 0.23 19.26
N SER A 105 10.40 -0.21 19.98
CA SER A 105 10.45 -0.49 21.42
C SER A 105 11.25 -1.74 21.79
N THR A 106 11.62 -2.59 20.85
CA THR A 106 12.34 -3.85 21.13
C THR A 106 13.85 -3.68 21.34
N GLN A 107 14.35 -2.45 21.52
CA GLN A 107 15.75 -2.14 21.92
C GLN A 107 16.82 -2.99 21.22
N GLY A 108 16.74 -3.12 19.88
CA GLY A 108 17.73 -3.85 19.09
C GLY A 108 17.44 -5.34 18.86
N GLN A 109 16.35 -5.89 19.39
CA GLN A 109 15.84 -7.19 18.95
C GLN A 109 15.00 -7.02 17.68
N LEU A 110 15.43 -7.64 16.59
CA LEU A 110 14.74 -7.67 15.29
C LEU A 110 13.53 -8.62 15.35
N ASN A 111 12.57 -8.27 16.20
CA ASN A 111 11.38 -9.07 16.47
C ASN A 111 10.20 -8.51 15.68
N PRO A 112 9.93 -9.01 14.45
CA PRO A 112 8.83 -8.50 13.66
C PRO A 112 7.48 -8.81 14.31
N VAL A 113 6.54 -7.89 14.12
CA VAL A 113 5.13 -8.03 14.48
C VAL A 113 4.31 -7.82 13.21
N THR A 114 3.42 -8.77 12.93
CA THR A 114 2.47 -8.69 11.83
C THR A 114 1.09 -8.32 12.36
N PHE A 115 0.56 -7.22 11.85
CA PHE A 115 -0.78 -6.73 12.11
C PHE A 115 -1.71 -7.07 10.95
N TYR A 116 -2.87 -7.64 11.25
CA TYR A 116 -3.96 -7.76 10.30
C TYR A 116 -4.94 -6.61 10.48
N LEU A 117 -5.20 -5.83 9.44
CA LEU A 117 -6.02 -4.63 9.54
C LEU A 117 -7.49 -4.97 9.31
N LEU A 118 -8.29 -4.64 10.33
CA LEU A 118 -9.74 -4.84 10.39
C LEU A 118 -10.51 -3.76 9.64
N GLY A 119 -9.82 -2.69 9.24
CA GLY A 119 -10.31 -1.62 8.38
C GLY A 119 -9.81 -0.25 8.81
N GLY A 120 -9.89 0.71 7.89
CA GLY A 120 -9.51 2.09 8.12
C GLY A 120 -10.58 3.08 7.67
N LYS A 121 -10.68 4.21 8.37
CA LYS A 121 -11.49 5.37 7.95
C LYS A 121 -10.58 6.59 7.89
N SER A 122 -10.67 7.34 6.80
CA SER A 122 -10.03 8.64 6.71
C SER A 122 -11.05 9.78 6.67
N SER A 123 -10.62 10.96 7.11
CA SER A 123 -11.34 12.22 6.98
C SER A 123 -10.39 13.28 6.46
N ILE A 124 -10.90 14.15 5.61
CA ILE A 124 -10.15 15.28 5.07
C ILE A 124 -10.96 16.54 5.41
N LYS A 125 -10.27 17.51 6.01
CA LYS A 125 -10.79 18.83 6.35
C LYS A 125 -9.89 19.90 5.74
N TYR A 126 -10.41 21.13 5.65
CA TYR A 126 -9.67 22.26 5.12
C TYR A 126 -9.67 23.40 6.15
N SER A 127 -8.58 24.14 6.19
CA SER A 127 -8.53 25.48 6.76
C SER A 127 -8.23 26.46 5.64
N ILE A 128 -9.01 27.54 5.57
CA ILE A 128 -8.88 28.59 4.57
C ILE A 128 -8.67 29.91 5.31
N ASP A 129 -7.55 30.56 5.07
CA ASP A 129 -7.22 31.87 5.63
C ASP A 129 -6.50 32.72 4.58
N ASN A 130 -6.95 33.96 4.34
CA ASN A 130 -6.38 34.89 3.35
C ASN A 130 -6.00 34.25 1.99
N ASP A 131 -6.92 33.49 1.40
CA ASP A 131 -6.75 32.76 0.13
C ASP A 131 -5.69 31.64 0.13
N GLU A 132 -5.15 31.29 1.30
CA GLU A 132 -4.33 30.12 1.51
C GLU A 132 -5.19 28.95 2.02
N VAL A 133 -4.98 27.77 1.44
CA VAL A 133 -5.68 26.55 1.82
C VAL A 133 -4.69 25.54 2.36
N ALA A 134 -5.00 24.96 3.52
CA ALA A 134 -4.29 23.82 4.06
C ALA A 134 -5.24 22.63 4.22
N VAL A 135 -4.70 21.43 3.99
CA VAL A 135 -5.44 20.17 4.03
C VAL A 135 -5.05 19.41 5.28
N HIS A 136 -6.04 18.94 6.03
CA HIS A 136 -5.85 18.11 7.22
C HIS A 136 -6.39 16.72 6.95
N VAL A 137 -5.49 15.74 6.85
CA VAL A 137 -5.81 14.33 6.63
C VAL A 137 -5.71 13.60 7.97
N THR A 138 -6.82 12.99 8.39
CA THR A 138 -6.82 12.09 9.56
C THR A 138 -7.15 10.68 9.12
N VAL A 139 -6.31 9.70 9.49
CA VAL A 139 -6.53 8.28 9.23
C VAL A 139 -6.69 7.56 10.56
N ASN A 140 -7.78 6.81 10.73
CA ASN A 140 -8.01 5.97 11.89
C ASN A 140 -8.07 4.52 11.45
N VAL A 141 -7.20 3.68 12.02
CA VAL A 141 -7.04 2.28 11.63
C VAL A 141 -7.26 1.38 12.82
N ARG A 142 -7.93 0.25 12.57
CA ARG A 142 -8.11 -0.81 13.56
C ARG A 142 -7.44 -2.07 13.04
N GLY A 143 -6.72 -2.76 13.90
CA GLY A 143 -6.01 -3.98 13.56
C GLY A 143 -5.96 -4.97 14.71
N GLU A 144 -5.41 -6.13 14.41
CA GLU A 144 -5.11 -7.19 15.37
C GLU A 144 -3.70 -7.72 15.12
N VAL A 145 -3.01 -8.16 16.18
CA VAL A 145 -1.73 -8.85 16.03
C VAL A 145 -2.02 -10.29 15.64
N ILE A 146 -1.43 -10.76 14.54
CA ILE A 146 -1.58 -12.13 14.05
C ILE A 146 -0.29 -12.95 14.15
N GLU A 147 0.87 -12.29 14.14
CA GLU A 147 2.17 -12.94 14.34
C GLU A 147 3.08 -12.00 15.12
N TRP A 148 3.86 -12.54 16.05
CA TRP A 148 4.88 -11.79 16.78
C TRP A 148 6.03 -12.72 17.17
N ALA A 149 7.23 -12.17 17.24
CA ALA A 149 8.39 -12.92 17.72
C ALA A 149 8.38 -13.06 19.25
N THR A 150 9.06 -14.10 19.75
CA THR A 150 9.20 -14.36 21.19
C THR A 150 9.87 -13.20 21.92
N GLY A 151 9.40 -12.87 23.12
CA GLY A 151 9.96 -11.80 23.95
C GLY A 151 9.14 -10.50 23.96
N ILE A 152 8.06 -10.43 23.19
CA ILE A 152 7.07 -9.35 23.27
C ILE A 152 5.91 -9.82 24.16
N ASP A 153 5.69 -9.12 25.28
CA ASP A 153 4.55 -9.36 26.16
C ASP A 153 3.34 -8.54 25.70
N LEU A 154 2.45 -9.16 24.91
CA LEU A 154 1.23 -8.51 24.42
C LEU A 154 0.11 -8.44 25.49
N THR A 155 0.40 -8.77 26.75
CA THR A 155 -0.49 -8.51 27.89
C THR A 155 -0.20 -7.19 28.60
N ASP A 156 0.97 -6.60 28.34
CA ASP A 156 1.38 -5.30 28.87
C ASP A 156 0.76 -4.15 28.03
N PRO A 157 -0.08 -3.30 28.64
CA PRO A 157 -0.69 -2.16 27.96
C PRO A 157 0.33 -1.18 27.36
N ASP A 158 1.50 -1.00 27.96
CA ASP A 158 2.51 -0.06 27.47
C ASP A 158 3.17 -0.57 26.18
N ILE A 159 3.36 -1.89 26.09
CA ILE A 159 3.80 -2.55 24.86
C ILE A 159 2.75 -2.38 23.77
N ILE A 160 1.46 -2.56 24.07
CA ILE A 160 0.38 -2.37 23.10
C ILE A 160 0.33 -0.92 22.61
N ASN A 161 0.43 0.07 23.50
CA ASN A 161 0.45 1.48 23.12
C ASN A 161 1.66 1.79 22.21
N SER A 162 2.82 1.21 22.49
CA SER A 162 4.00 1.35 21.62
C SER A 162 3.78 0.73 20.24
N LEU A 163 3.15 -0.44 20.15
CA LEU A 163 2.84 -1.10 18.88
C LEU A 163 1.82 -0.30 18.06
N GLU A 164 0.83 0.30 18.72
CA GLU A 164 -0.12 1.23 18.08
C GLU A 164 0.62 2.44 17.50
N ALA A 165 1.55 3.03 18.23
CA ALA A 165 2.35 4.17 17.76
C ALA A 165 3.25 3.79 16.56
N ASP A 166 3.89 2.62 16.60
CA ASP A 166 4.72 2.13 15.49
C ASP A 166 3.90 1.82 14.23
N LEU A 167 2.71 1.22 14.39
CA LEU A 167 1.79 0.99 13.28
C LEU A 167 1.27 2.31 12.68
N ALA A 168 0.94 3.30 13.53
CA ALA A 168 0.52 4.61 13.08
C ALA A 168 1.62 5.32 12.29
N GLU A 169 2.87 5.24 12.75
CA GLU A 169 4.03 5.84 12.08
C GLU A 169 4.33 5.17 10.74
N GLU A 170 4.26 3.84 10.66
CA GLU A 170 4.44 3.12 9.38
C GLU A 170 3.42 3.60 8.35
N ILE A 171 2.13 3.63 8.72
CA ILE A 171 1.03 4.08 7.85
C ILE A 171 1.21 5.56 7.48
N LYS A 172 1.61 6.41 8.43
CA LYS A 172 1.91 7.82 8.17
C LYS A 172 2.99 7.96 7.10
N SER A 173 4.07 7.17 7.20
CA SER A 173 5.14 7.17 6.21
C SER A 173 4.69 6.73 4.81
N GLU A 174 3.71 5.81 4.71
CA GLU A 174 3.11 5.43 3.43
C GLU A 174 2.31 6.60 2.83
N VAL A 175 1.49 7.26 3.66
CA VAL A 175 0.69 8.42 3.26
C VAL A 175 1.58 9.56 2.79
N GLU A 176 2.62 9.90 3.55
CA GLU A 176 3.58 10.96 3.19
C GLU A 176 4.32 10.64 1.89
N ALA A 177 4.77 9.39 1.68
CA ALA A 177 5.39 8.99 0.43
C ALA A 177 4.44 9.16 -0.77
N ALA A 178 3.16 8.82 -0.61
CA ALA A 178 2.16 9.06 -1.65
C ALA A 178 1.98 10.56 -1.92
N LEU A 179 1.85 11.38 -0.86
CA LEU A 179 1.68 12.83 -0.98
C LEU A 179 2.88 13.48 -1.66
N GLU A 180 4.11 13.11 -1.30
CA GLU A 180 5.33 13.58 -1.95
C GLU A 180 5.31 13.24 -3.44
N LYS A 181 5.00 11.98 -3.79
CA LYS A 181 4.89 11.53 -5.17
C LYS A 181 3.82 12.33 -5.94
N GLY A 182 2.64 12.49 -5.36
CA GLY A 182 1.51 13.16 -5.97
C GLY A 182 1.71 14.68 -6.12
N GLN A 183 2.13 15.38 -5.07
CA GLN A 183 2.30 16.84 -5.06
C GLN A 183 3.57 17.28 -5.79
N GLN A 184 4.73 16.69 -5.47
CA GLN A 184 6.02 17.24 -5.88
C GLN A 184 6.49 16.70 -7.22
N GLU A 185 6.42 15.38 -7.41
CA GLU A 185 6.92 14.74 -8.63
C GLU A 185 5.89 14.78 -9.76
N LEU A 186 4.67 14.30 -9.46
CA LEU A 186 3.63 14.16 -10.47
C LEU A 186 2.84 15.46 -10.65
N LYS A 187 2.70 16.28 -9.60
CA LYS A 187 1.86 17.50 -9.55
C LYS A 187 0.38 17.24 -9.82
N SER A 188 -0.10 16.07 -9.41
CA SER A 188 -1.38 15.48 -9.80
C SER A 188 -2.26 15.24 -8.58
N ASP A 189 -3.47 15.80 -8.56
CA ASP A 189 -4.44 15.62 -7.47
C ASP A 189 -5.19 14.27 -7.59
N ILE A 190 -4.42 13.19 -7.47
CA ILE A 190 -4.94 11.81 -7.44
C ILE A 190 -5.73 11.49 -6.16
N PHE A 191 -5.59 12.31 -5.13
CA PHE A 191 -6.25 12.17 -3.84
C PHE A 191 -7.69 12.69 -3.89
N GLY A 192 -7.96 13.67 -4.75
CA GLY A 192 -9.27 14.30 -4.90
C GLY A 192 -9.49 15.45 -3.94
N PHE A 193 -8.42 16.14 -3.53
CA PHE A 193 -8.51 17.24 -2.58
C PHE A 193 -9.26 18.43 -3.16
N GLY A 194 -9.07 18.77 -4.44
CA GLY A 194 -9.80 19.86 -5.10
C GLY A 194 -11.28 19.54 -5.19
N PHE A 195 -11.62 18.32 -5.58
CA PHE A 195 -13.02 17.86 -5.61
C PHE A 195 -13.67 17.91 -4.22
N GLN A 196 -12.95 17.47 -3.19
CA GLN A 196 -13.49 17.50 -1.84
C GLN A 196 -13.57 18.93 -1.27
N LEU A 197 -12.65 19.83 -1.65
CA LEU A 197 -12.73 21.25 -1.35
C LEU A 197 -13.96 21.89 -2.00
N PHE A 198 -14.22 21.63 -3.29
CA PHE A 198 -15.45 22.04 -3.96
C PHE A 198 -16.71 21.59 -3.22
N ARG A 199 -16.74 20.34 -2.74
CA ARG A 199 -17.89 19.80 -2.01
C ARG A 199 -18.12 20.44 -0.64
N GLN A 200 -17.06 20.85 0.06
CA GLN A 200 -17.14 21.40 1.42
C GLN A 200 -17.23 22.95 1.43
N HIS A 201 -16.57 23.60 0.47
CA HIS A 201 -16.34 25.05 0.38
C HIS A 201 -16.64 25.56 -1.04
N LYS A 202 -17.87 25.33 -1.52
CA LYS A 202 -18.27 25.62 -2.92
C LYS A 202 -18.07 27.07 -3.32
N ARG A 203 -18.29 28.02 -2.41
CA ARG A 203 -18.17 29.45 -2.71
C ARG A 203 -16.71 29.82 -2.94
N GLU A 204 -15.85 29.49 -1.98
CA GLU A 204 -14.41 29.75 -2.01
C GLU A 204 -13.77 29.02 -3.20
N TRP A 205 -14.20 27.79 -3.49
CA TRP A 205 -13.75 27.06 -4.68
C TRP A 205 -14.02 27.83 -5.98
N ASN A 206 -15.25 28.32 -6.18
CA ASN A 206 -15.63 29.01 -7.41
C ASN A 206 -15.02 30.41 -7.54
N GLN A 207 -14.69 31.06 -6.42
CA GLN A 207 -14.17 32.42 -6.41
C GLN A 207 -12.64 32.45 -6.53
N GLU A 208 -11.95 31.55 -5.80
CA GLU A 208 -10.50 31.70 -5.58
C GLU A 208 -9.67 30.52 -6.10
N PHE A 209 -10.20 29.29 -6.04
CA PHE A 209 -9.36 28.10 -6.21
C PHE A 209 -9.52 27.38 -7.55
N LYS A 210 -10.71 27.34 -8.15
CA LYS A 210 -11.03 26.47 -9.29
C LYS A 210 -10.02 26.58 -10.45
N ASP A 211 -9.70 27.80 -10.87
CA ASP A 211 -8.87 28.03 -12.05
C ASP A 211 -7.37 27.94 -11.74
N ARG A 212 -6.97 28.12 -10.48
CA ARG A 212 -5.58 28.08 -10.01
C ARG A 212 -5.19 26.77 -9.32
N TRP A 213 -6.14 25.86 -9.09
CA TRP A 213 -5.92 24.62 -8.35
C TRP A 213 -4.73 23.79 -8.87
N PRO A 214 -4.55 23.61 -10.20
CA PRO A 214 -3.40 22.86 -10.72
C PRO A 214 -2.04 23.47 -10.35
N GLU A 215 -1.97 24.80 -10.18
CA GLU A 215 -0.76 25.53 -9.81
C GLU A 215 -0.57 25.57 -8.30
N LEU A 216 -1.66 25.63 -7.53
CA LEU A 216 -1.64 25.70 -6.07
C LEU A 216 -1.38 24.34 -5.43
N PHE A 217 -2.01 23.27 -5.93
CA PHE A 217 -1.97 21.94 -5.31
C PHE A 217 -0.57 21.43 -4.95
N PRO A 218 0.48 21.59 -5.79
CA PRO A 218 1.83 21.15 -5.44
C PRO A 218 2.44 21.81 -4.19
N SER A 219 1.97 23.02 -3.82
CA SER A 219 2.54 23.81 -2.72
C SER A 219 1.63 23.93 -1.49
N ILE A 220 0.40 23.41 -1.54
CA ILE A 220 -0.50 23.51 -0.38
C ILE A 220 0.06 22.69 0.80
N PRO A 221 0.02 23.23 2.03
CA PRO A 221 0.37 22.45 3.22
C PRO A 221 -0.62 21.31 3.43
N ILE A 222 -0.10 20.11 3.67
CA ILE A 222 -0.90 18.93 4.01
C ILE A 222 -0.40 18.37 5.34
N ASP A 223 -1.24 18.46 6.37
CA ASP A 223 -0.99 17.84 7.68
C ASP A 223 -1.60 16.43 7.71
N VAL A 224 -0.83 15.47 8.22
CA VAL A 224 -1.22 14.06 8.30
C VAL A 224 -1.18 13.59 9.74
N ASN A 225 -2.35 13.21 10.25
CA ASN A 225 -2.51 12.57 11.54
C ASN A 225 -3.00 11.13 11.37
N VAL A 226 -2.32 10.16 11.98
CA VAL A 226 -2.68 8.75 11.93
C VAL A 226 -2.87 8.23 13.34
N ASN A 227 -4.02 7.60 13.59
CA ASN A 227 -4.31 6.88 14.83
C ASN A 227 -4.50 5.40 14.50
N ALA A 228 -3.76 4.53 15.18
CA ALA A 228 -3.95 3.09 15.09
C ALA A 228 -4.49 2.55 16.43
N ARG A 229 -5.31 1.50 16.35
CA ARG A 229 -5.83 0.79 17.51
C ARG A 229 -5.73 -0.72 17.30
N ILE A 230 -5.12 -1.40 18.26
CA ILE A 230 -5.07 -2.86 18.32
C ILE A 230 -6.29 -3.34 19.11
N GLU A 231 -7.22 -4.03 18.45
CA GLU A 231 -8.42 -4.57 19.08
C GLU A 231 -8.20 -5.95 19.69
N ASN A 232 -7.26 -6.73 19.12
CA ASN A 232 -6.97 -8.08 19.55
C ASN A 232 -5.48 -8.38 19.36
N THR A 233 -4.89 -9.11 20.31
CA THR A 233 -3.48 -9.50 20.29
C THR A 233 -3.28 -10.99 19.96
N GLY A 234 -4.37 -11.72 19.69
CA GLY A 234 -4.34 -13.16 19.49
C GLY A 234 -4.19 -13.96 20.79
N ILE A 235 -4.01 -13.29 21.94
CA ILE A 235 -3.92 -13.92 23.26
C ILE A 235 -5.33 -14.24 23.79
N ILE A 236 -5.59 -15.52 24.08
CA ILE A 236 -6.79 -15.95 24.80
C ILE A 236 -6.55 -15.81 26.30
N LEU A 237 -6.96 -14.69 26.89
CA LEU A 237 -6.81 -14.44 28.34
C LEU A 237 -7.88 -15.14 29.22
N ARG A 238 -8.93 -15.74 28.61
CA ARG A 238 -9.96 -16.47 29.36
C ARG A 238 -10.20 -17.85 28.78
N THR A 239 -9.90 -18.88 29.57
CA THR A 239 -10.45 -20.22 29.37
C THR A 239 -11.97 -20.13 29.47
N LEU A 240 -12.68 -20.49 28.40
CA LEU A 240 -14.13 -20.70 28.44
C LEU A 240 -14.42 -21.84 29.42
N LYS A 241 -14.96 -21.51 30.60
CA LYS A 241 -15.55 -22.52 31.46
C LYS A 241 -16.86 -22.97 30.81
N LEU A 242 -16.81 -24.09 30.08
CA LEU A 242 -18.02 -24.80 29.66
C LEU A 242 -18.77 -25.20 30.93
N LYS A 243 -20.01 -24.75 31.06
CA LYS A 243 -20.90 -25.22 32.12
C LYS A 243 -21.19 -26.71 31.82
N PRO A 244 -21.03 -27.61 32.81
CA PRO A 244 -21.26 -29.04 32.63
C PRO A 244 -22.71 -29.34 32.25
#